data_AF-A0A7J4GZE7-F1
#
_entry.id   AF-A0A7J4GZE7-F1
#
_cell.length_a   1.000
_cell.length_b   1.000
_cell.length_c   1.000
_cell.angle_alpha   90.00
_cell.angle_beta   90.00
_cell.angle_gamma   90.00
#
_symmetry.space_group_name_H-M   'P 1'
#
loop_
_entity.id
_entity.type
_entity.pdbx_description
1 polymer ?
#
loop_
_entity_poly.entity_id
_entity_poly.type
_entity_poly.pdbx_seq_one_letter_code
_entity_poly.pdbx_strand_id
1 'polypeptide(L)'
;MSETSTVTPEVRIKELEESLGEETDRLLKLYSAYEQQEKELLDTKAEVEVLETEIVDREIEKESLESLLTEKDARIRELEFKSSKTGKQVEHLEPELEKMEEKYTREKDRLGKVFSIAEELDNDLRLAVVELQTRDSWYMDHMSLFEDLNKAIQNRYEMIEAAAEAERQSQHMGRAIAERMDEMVEARAAEMTIDEASVIDSTEAVSTESTSTDESEDDEWNWSENVLVGVMDKNGIKDRDAFIEFAKAYDIDGNRYLKGSELAAAAVDFAAQDGAEEEADSTEETPEEEADSTEETPEETDPESSSGWSDGQDPWEGQ
;
A
#
# COMPACT_ATOMS: atom_id res chain seq x y z
N MET A 1 71.78 -133.42 34.17
CA MET A 1 70.81 -133.07 33.10
C MET A 1 71.18 -131.68 32.61
N SER A 2 72.12 -131.61 31.68
CA SER A 2 72.59 -130.37 31.06
C SER A 2 72.79 -130.69 29.59
N GLU A 3 71.73 -130.52 28.82
CA GLU A 3 71.73 -130.73 27.37
C GLU A 3 72.46 -129.56 26.72
N THR A 4 73.77 -129.72 26.59
CA THR A 4 74.58 -128.93 25.66
C THR A 4 74.27 -129.41 24.25
N SER A 5 73.22 -128.84 23.65
CA SER A 5 72.96 -128.96 22.21
C SER A 5 73.91 -128.02 21.46
N THR A 6 74.78 -128.61 20.65
CA THR A 6 75.64 -127.94 19.68
C THR A 6 74.77 -127.26 18.62
N VAL A 7 74.42 -125.99 18.83
CA VAL A 7 73.84 -125.17 17.77
C VAL A 7 74.92 -124.96 16.72
N THR A 8 74.78 -125.58 15.55
CA THR A 8 75.69 -125.36 14.43
C THR A 8 75.61 -123.89 14.01
N PRO A 9 76.71 -123.27 13.54
CA PRO A 9 76.71 -121.86 13.15
C PRO A 9 75.61 -121.54 12.12
N GLU A 10 75.27 -122.49 11.25
CA GLU A 10 74.20 -122.36 10.26
C GLU A 10 72.78 -122.26 10.86
N VAL A 11 72.48 -122.97 11.96
CA VAL A 11 71.17 -122.86 12.63
C VAL A 11 71.07 -121.52 13.35
N ARG A 12 72.15 -121.08 13.99
CA ARG A 12 72.20 -119.76 14.63
C ARG A 12 72.09 -118.61 13.64
N ILE A 13 72.67 -118.77 12.45
CA ILE A 13 72.52 -117.79 11.35
C ILE A 13 71.06 -117.73 10.92
N LYS A 14 70.36 -118.86 10.75
CA LYS A 14 68.94 -118.88 10.41
C LYS A 14 68.04 -118.25 11.48
N GLU A 15 68.28 -118.55 12.75
CA GLU A 15 67.56 -117.93 13.88
C GLU A 15 67.78 -116.41 13.91
N LEU A 16 69.00 -115.94 13.63
CA LEU A 16 69.31 -114.52 13.51
C LEU A 16 68.62 -113.88 12.30
N GLU A 17 68.59 -114.56 11.16
CA GLU A 17 67.87 -114.12 9.94
C GLU A 17 66.36 -114.03 10.17
N GLU A 18 65.77 -114.98 10.89
CA GLU A 18 64.35 -114.95 11.27
C GLU A 18 64.06 -113.80 12.25
N SER A 19 64.90 -113.62 13.28
CA SER A 19 64.75 -112.47 14.20
C SER A 19 64.93 -111.13 13.48
N LEU A 20 65.84 -111.06 12.51
CA LEU A 20 66.05 -109.87 11.68
C LEU A 20 64.80 -109.60 10.84
N GLY A 21 64.19 -110.64 10.26
CA GLY A 21 62.92 -110.55 9.54
C GLY A 21 61.79 -110.00 10.41
N GLU A 22 61.59 -110.56 11.61
CA GLU A 22 60.58 -110.08 12.55
C GLU A 22 60.82 -108.62 12.99
N GLU A 23 62.06 -108.23 13.27
CA GLU A 23 62.40 -106.85 13.62
C GLU A 23 62.20 -105.91 12.43
N THR A 24 62.50 -106.34 11.19
CA THR A 24 62.19 -105.54 9.99
C THR A 24 60.69 -105.35 9.80
N ASP A 25 59.86 -106.37 10.05
CA ASP A 25 58.40 -106.26 9.96
C ASP A 25 57.81 -105.36 11.05
N ARG A 26 58.35 -105.43 12.28
CA ARG A 26 57.97 -104.52 13.37
C ARG A 26 58.33 -103.08 13.03
N LEU A 27 59.53 -102.87 12.51
CA LEU A 27 60.01 -101.56 12.08
C LEU A 27 59.13 -101.00 10.96
N LEU A 28 58.76 -101.82 9.97
CA LEU A 28 57.89 -101.41 8.86
C LEU A 28 56.49 -100.98 9.35
N LYS A 29 55.91 -101.72 10.30
CA LYS A 29 54.63 -101.35 10.94
C LYS A 29 54.76 -100.04 11.71
N LEU A 30 55.84 -99.87 12.47
CA LEU A 30 56.11 -98.64 13.20
C LEU A 30 56.25 -97.45 12.24
N TYR A 31 56.97 -97.61 11.13
CA TYR A 31 57.07 -96.59 10.09
C TYR A 31 55.71 -96.23 9.49
N SER A 32 54.88 -97.22 9.16
CA SER A 32 53.53 -96.94 8.63
C SER A 32 52.65 -96.19 9.64
N ALA A 33 52.78 -96.50 10.94
CA ALA A 33 52.07 -95.78 12.00
C ALA A 33 52.59 -94.35 12.16
N TYR A 34 53.91 -94.13 12.09
CA TYR A 34 54.49 -92.77 12.12
C TYR A 34 54.11 -91.95 10.90
N GLU A 35 54.08 -92.53 9.70
CA GLU A 35 53.64 -91.84 8.49
C GLU A 35 52.17 -91.43 8.58
N GLN A 36 51.32 -92.29 9.17
CA GLN A 36 49.93 -91.96 9.43
C GLN A 36 49.80 -90.84 10.48
N GLN A 37 50.55 -90.94 11.58
CA GLN A 37 50.57 -89.91 12.62
C GLN A 37 51.07 -88.56 12.09
N GLU A 38 52.05 -88.57 11.18
CA GLU A 38 52.54 -87.34 10.54
C GLU A 38 51.45 -86.67 9.70
N LYS A 39 50.67 -87.44 8.95
CA LYS A 39 49.52 -86.92 8.19
C LYS A 39 48.46 -86.32 9.11
N GLU A 40 48.06 -87.03 10.16
CA GLU A 40 47.09 -86.54 11.15
C GLU A 40 47.60 -85.26 11.86
N LEU A 41 48.91 -85.18 12.15
CA LEU A 41 49.54 -83.98 12.70
C LEU A 41 49.54 -82.80 11.71
N LEU A 42 49.66 -83.05 10.41
CA LEU A 42 49.57 -82.01 9.39
C LEU A 42 48.14 -81.50 9.24
N ASP A 43 47.16 -82.42 9.20
CA ASP A 43 45.75 -82.07 9.07
C ASP A 43 45.28 -81.23 10.28
N THR A 44 45.63 -81.65 11.50
CA THR A 44 45.31 -80.90 12.72
C THR A 44 46.02 -79.55 12.79
N LYS A 45 47.25 -79.43 12.28
CA LYS A 45 47.93 -78.14 12.16
C LYS A 45 47.22 -77.20 11.19
N ALA A 46 46.76 -77.72 10.05
CA ALA A 46 45.97 -76.93 9.10
C ALA A 46 44.64 -76.47 9.71
N GLU A 47 43.96 -77.35 10.46
CA GLU A 47 42.74 -76.99 11.19
C GLU A 47 43.02 -75.90 12.24
N VAL A 48 44.11 -76.02 13.01
CA VAL A 48 44.52 -75.00 13.98
C VAL A 48 44.80 -73.66 13.30
N GLU A 49 45.51 -73.64 12.17
CA GLU A 49 45.79 -72.40 11.43
C GLU A 49 44.48 -71.71 10.97
N VAL A 50 43.52 -72.49 10.44
CA VAL A 50 42.21 -71.95 10.07
C VAL A 50 41.46 -71.39 11.28
N LEU A 51 41.44 -72.13 12.40
CA LEU A 51 40.79 -71.66 13.64
C LEU A 51 41.46 -70.41 14.21
N GLU A 52 42.78 -70.29 14.13
CA GLU A 52 43.51 -69.09 14.54
C GLU A 52 43.10 -67.88 13.71
N THR A 53 42.98 -68.02 12.38
CA THR A 53 42.49 -66.93 11.52
C THR A 53 41.04 -66.55 11.84
N GLU A 54 40.18 -67.54 12.08
CA GLU A 54 38.78 -67.29 12.41
C GLU A 54 38.61 -66.60 13.79
N ILE A 55 39.47 -66.92 14.76
CA ILE A 55 39.50 -66.25 16.07
C ILE A 55 39.89 -64.78 15.91
N VAL A 56 40.89 -64.48 15.07
CA VAL A 56 41.31 -63.10 14.79
C VAL A 56 40.17 -62.31 14.14
N ASP A 57 39.53 -62.88 13.12
CA ASP A 57 38.40 -62.22 12.44
C ASP A 57 37.24 -61.94 13.41
N ARG A 58 36.91 -62.91 14.27
CA ARG A 58 35.88 -62.72 15.30
C ARG A 58 36.24 -61.65 16.32
N GLU A 59 37.52 -61.52 16.71
CA GLU A 59 37.93 -60.47 17.65
C GLU A 59 37.86 -59.08 17.00
N ILE A 60 38.21 -58.97 15.71
CA ILE A 60 38.04 -57.73 14.94
C ILE A 60 36.56 -57.34 14.84
N GLU A 61 35.69 -58.31 14.51
CA GLU A 61 34.24 -58.07 14.46
C GLU A 61 33.71 -57.60 15.82
N LYS A 62 34.14 -58.27 16.90
CA LYS A 62 33.75 -57.91 18.27
C LYS A 62 34.21 -56.49 18.63
N GLU A 63 35.47 -56.13 18.37
CA GLU A 63 35.99 -54.79 18.62
C GLU A 63 35.21 -53.73 17.81
N SER A 64 34.88 -54.04 16.55
CA SER A 64 34.07 -53.14 15.70
C SER A 64 32.67 -52.91 16.26
N LEU A 65 32.02 -53.97 16.78
CA LEU A 65 30.70 -53.89 17.38
C LEU A 65 30.73 -53.15 18.72
N GLU A 66 31.78 -53.36 19.53
CA GLU A 66 32.00 -52.63 20.77
C GLU A 66 32.18 -51.12 20.49
N SER A 67 32.98 -50.75 19.50
CA SER A 67 33.11 -49.34 19.06
C SER A 67 31.75 -48.74 18.70
N LEU A 68 30.95 -49.43 17.87
CA LEU A 68 29.61 -48.97 17.49
C LEU A 68 28.65 -48.86 18.69
N LEU A 69 28.76 -49.76 19.66
CA LEU A 69 27.96 -49.70 20.88
C LEU A 69 28.32 -48.44 21.69
N THR A 70 29.61 -48.17 21.87
CA THR A 70 30.05 -46.97 22.61
C THR A 70 29.62 -45.67 21.93
N GLU A 71 29.64 -45.61 20.60
CA GLU A 71 29.16 -44.47 19.83
C GLU A 71 27.65 -44.29 20.02
N LYS A 72 26.87 -45.38 19.95
CA LYS A 72 25.43 -45.34 20.21
C LYS A 72 25.12 -44.89 21.63
N ASP A 73 25.85 -45.36 22.64
CA ASP A 73 25.68 -44.94 24.03
C ASP A 73 26.04 -43.46 24.24
N ALA A 74 27.05 -42.95 23.54
CA ALA A 74 27.35 -41.52 23.54
C ALA A 74 26.22 -40.72 22.89
N ARG A 75 25.68 -41.21 21.76
CA ARG A 75 24.59 -40.55 21.05
C ARG A 75 23.29 -40.54 21.85
N ILE A 76 22.96 -41.65 22.52
CA ILE A 76 21.79 -41.74 23.39
C ILE A 76 21.90 -40.72 24.52
N ARG A 77 23.05 -40.65 25.21
CA ARG A 77 23.28 -39.66 26.27
C ARG A 77 23.16 -38.22 25.77
N GLU A 78 23.66 -37.93 24.57
CA GLU A 78 23.51 -36.60 23.96
C GLU A 78 22.04 -36.25 23.70
N LEU A 79 21.24 -37.22 23.19
CA LEU A 79 19.81 -37.03 22.96
C LEU A 79 19.03 -36.87 24.26
N GLU A 80 19.36 -37.65 25.29
CA GLU A 80 18.77 -37.51 26.64
C GLU A 80 19.09 -36.13 27.24
N PHE A 81 20.32 -35.65 27.08
CA PHE A 81 20.71 -34.31 27.52
C PHE A 81 19.93 -33.22 26.77
N LYS A 82 19.84 -33.32 25.43
CA LYS A 82 19.06 -32.38 24.62
C LYS A 82 17.59 -32.39 25.03
N SER A 83 17.00 -33.58 25.19
CA SER A 83 15.61 -33.74 25.64
C SER A 83 15.37 -33.12 27.02
N SER A 84 16.28 -33.33 27.97
CA SER A 84 16.21 -32.70 29.29
C SER A 84 16.34 -31.17 29.21
N LYS A 85 17.26 -30.66 28.37
CA LYS A 85 17.43 -29.22 28.15
C LYS A 85 16.17 -28.59 27.55
N THR A 86 15.61 -29.20 26.51
CA THR A 86 14.37 -28.74 25.89
C THR A 86 13.19 -28.85 26.84
N GLY A 87 13.12 -29.92 27.66
CA GLY A 87 12.08 -30.07 28.69
C GLY A 87 12.08 -28.90 29.67
N LYS A 88 13.26 -28.52 30.19
CA LYS A 88 13.41 -27.35 31.07
C LYS A 88 13.08 -26.03 30.38
N GLN A 89 13.42 -25.90 29.09
CA GLN A 89 13.03 -24.72 28.30
C GLN A 89 11.51 -24.61 28.17
N VAL A 90 10.83 -25.73 27.90
CA VAL A 90 9.37 -25.79 27.85
C VAL A 90 8.77 -25.42 29.21
N GLU A 91 9.27 -25.98 30.32
CA GLU A 91 8.81 -25.64 31.68
C GLU A 91 8.90 -24.14 32.01
N HIS A 92 9.89 -23.42 31.46
CA HIS A 92 10.01 -21.97 31.65
C HIS A 92 9.13 -21.17 30.69
N LEU A 93 9.00 -21.60 29.43
CA LEU A 93 8.25 -20.88 28.40
C LEU A 93 6.73 -21.07 28.54
N GLU A 94 6.28 -22.21 29.04
CA GLU A 94 4.87 -22.54 29.25
C GLU A 94 4.13 -21.49 30.13
N PRO A 95 4.63 -21.09 31.31
CA PRO A 95 3.96 -20.05 32.11
C PRO A 95 4.04 -18.65 31.49
N GLU A 96 5.04 -18.36 30.66
CA GLU A 96 5.11 -17.09 29.94
C GLU A 96 4.07 -17.04 28.82
N LEU A 97 3.91 -18.15 28.09
CA LEU A 97 2.87 -18.32 27.09
C LEU A 97 1.49 -18.18 27.71
N GLU A 98 1.21 -18.86 28.83
CA GLU A 98 -0.07 -18.75 29.55
C GLU A 98 -0.36 -17.29 29.94
N LYS A 99 0.62 -16.57 30.52
CA LYS A 99 0.46 -15.14 30.84
C LYS A 99 0.19 -14.28 29.60
N MET A 100 0.81 -14.60 28.46
CA MET A 100 0.56 -13.89 27.20
C MET A 100 -0.82 -14.20 26.63
N GLU A 101 -1.29 -15.44 26.71
CA GLU A 101 -2.65 -15.82 26.35
C GLU A 101 -3.70 -15.13 27.23
N GLU A 102 -3.44 -15.02 28.54
CA GLU A 102 -4.30 -14.25 29.43
C GLU A 102 -4.31 -12.75 29.09
N LYS A 103 -3.17 -12.15 28.73
CA LYS A 103 -3.13 -10.76 28.27
C LYS A 103 -3.92 -10.59 26.97
N TYR A 104 -3.72 -11.51 26.04
CA TYR A 104 -4.42 -11.51 24.76
C TYR A 104 -5.94 -11.62 24.93
N THR A 105 -6.42 -12.51 25.81
CA THR A 105 -7.85 -12.62 26.11
C THR A 105 -8.40 -11.36 26.79
N ARG A 106 -7.66 -10.76 27.74
CA ARG A 106 -8.05 -9.47 28.34
C ARG A 106 -8.11 -8.34 27.32
N GLU A 107 -7.15 -8.27 26.40
CA GLU A 107 -7.14 -7.28 25.32
C GLU A 107 -8.26 -7.51 24.31
N LYS A 108 -8.55 -8.77 23.97
CA LYS A 108 -9.70 -9.15 23.15
C LYS A 108 -11.02 -8.72 23.79
N ASP A 109 -11.20 -8.95 25.08
CA ASP A 109 -12.40 -8.52 25.80
C ASP A 109 -12.50 -6.99 25.89
N ARG A 110 -11.37 -6.31 26.12
CA ARG A 110 -11.31 -4.84 26.13
C ARG A 110 -11.68 -4.27 24.76
N LEU A 111 -11.15 -4.85 23.69
CA LEU A 111 -11.43 -4.44 22.33
C LEU A 111 -12.90 -4.69 21.98
N GLY A 112 -13.46 -5.84 22.37
CA GLY A 112 -14.89 -6.12 22.24
C GLY A 112 -15.76 -5.05 22.91
N LYS A 113 -15.41 -4.61 24.13
CA LYS A 113 -16.13 -3.52 24.81
C LYS A 113 -16.02 -2.19 24.07
N VAL A 114 -14.84 -1.85 23.56
CA VAL A 114 -14.65 -0.60 22.78
C VAL A 114 -15.48 -0.64 21.50
N PHE A 115 -15.54 -1.79 20.81
CA PHE A 115 -16.41 -1.97 19.65
C PHE A 115 -17.89 -1.82 20.00
N SER A 116 -18.36 -2.43 21.10
CA SER A 116 -19.75 -2.25 21.53
C SER A 116 -20.08 -0.79 21.84
N ILE A 117 -19.17 -0.06 22.52
CA ILE A 117 -19.36 1.38 22.77
C ILE A 117 -19.35 2.17 21.47
N ALA A 118 -18.47 1.84 20.52
CA ALA A 118 -18.43 2.51 19.22
C ALA A 118 -19.72 2.27 18.41
N GLU A 119 -20.28 1.06 18.45
CA GLU A 119 -21.57 0.74 17.83
C GLU A 119 -22.72 1.50 18.51
N GLU A 120 -22.74 1.62 19.83
CA GLU A 120 -23.71 2.44 20.56
C GLU A 120 -23.61 3.92 20.15
N LEU A 121 -22.39 4.47 20.09
CA LEU A 121 -22.16 5.85 19.67
C LEU A 121 -22.56 6.10 18.20
N ASP A 122 -22.33 5.14 17.30
CA ASP A 122 -22.74 5.26 15.90
C ASP A 122 -24.27 5.24 15.76
N ASN A 123 -24.95 4.38 16.54
CA ASN A 123 -26.40 4.37 16.60
C ASN A 123 -26.96 5.70 17.13
N ASP A 124 -26.40 6.24 18.21
CA ASP A 124 -26.78 7.53 18.78
C ASP A 124 -26.56 8.69 17.79
N LEU A 125 -25.41 8.69 17.09
CA LEU A 125 -25.12 9.67 16.05
C LEU A 125 -26.14 9.58 14.91
N ARG A 126 -26.48 8.37 14.45
CA ARG A 126 -27.48 8.16 13.41
C ARG A 126 -28.85 8.68 13.84
N LEU A 127 -29.26 8.43 15.08
CA LEU A 127 -30.49 8.98 15.65
C LEU A 127 -30.47 10.51 15.67
N ALA A 128 -29.39 11.10 16.19
CA ALA A 128 -29.23 12.56 16.24
C ALA A 128 -29.28 13.21 14.84
N VAL A 129 -28.67 12.58 13.83
CA VAL A 129 -28.73 13.06 12.44
C VAL A 129 -30.16 13.03 11.91
N VAL A 130 -30.91 11.96 12.16
CA VAL A 130 -32.32 11.87 11.75
C VAL A 130 -33.18 12.92 12.48
N GLU A 131 -32.96 13.13 13.77
CA GLU A 131 -33.64 14.18 14.54
C GLU A 131 -33.35 15.59 13.99
N LEU A 132 -32.09 15.88 13.66
CA LEU A 132 -31.71 17.15 13.02
C LEU A 132 -32.36 17.31 11.66
N GLN A 133 -32.35 16.27 10.82
CA GLN A 133 -33.00 16.30 9.51
C GLN A 133 -34.50 16.55 9.62
N THR A 134 -35.20 15.87 10.55
CA THR A 134 -36.64 16.10 10.76
C THR A 134 -36.94 17.51 11.25
N ARG A 135 -36.10 18.06 12.14
CA ARG A 135 -36.21 19.46 12.57
C ARG A 135 -35.97 20.44 11.42
N ASP A 136 -34.97 20.19 10.59
CA ASP A 136 -34.62 21.06 9.46
C ASP A 136 -35.70 21.00 8.37
N SER A 137 -36.26 19.82 8.09
CA SER A 137 -37.44 19.68 7.21
C SER A 137 -38.64 20.47 7.76
N TRP A 138 -38.93 20.34 9.06
CA TRP A 138 -39.97 21.13 9.70
C TRP A 138 -39.72 22.63 9.56
N TYR A 139 -38.49 23.11 9.77
CA TYR A 139 -38.14 24.52 9.61
C TYR A 139 -38.35 25.00 8.16
N MET A 140 -37.92 24.23 7.16
CA MET A 140 -38.14 24.55 5.74
C MET A 140 -39.63 24.65 5.41
N ASP A 141 -40.43 23.69 5.87
CA ASP A 141 -41.88 23.68 5.66
C ASP A 141 -42.57 24.88 6.32
N HIS A 142 -42.03 25.39 7.43
CA HIS A 142 -42.58 26.57 8.10
C HIS A 142 -42.08 27.88 7.49
N MET A 143 -40.83 27.92 7.01
CA MET A 143 -40.30 29.11 6.34
C MET A 143 -40.95 29.34 4.98
N SER A 144 -41.30 28.28 4.26
CA SER A 144 -42.02 28.39 2.99
C SER A 144 -43.38 29.10 3.14
N LEU A 145 -44.09 28.88 4.26
CA LEU A 145 -45.34 29.61 4.56
C LEU A 145 -45.11 31.11 4.71
N PHE A 146 -44.00 31.54 5.31
CA PHE A 146 -43.66 32.96 5.43
C PHE A 146 -43.25 33.57 4.09
N GLU A 147 -42.50 32.82 3.27
CA GLU A 147 -42.19 33.24 1.90
C GLU A 147 -43.46 33.41 1.07
N ASP A 148 -44.38 32.46 1.17
CA ASP A 148 -45.66 32.50 0.45
C ASP A 148 -46.56 33.63 0.96
N LEU A 149 -46.58 33.90 2.27
CA LEU A 149 -47.24 35.08 2.83
C LEU A 149 -46.61 36.37 2.30
N ASN A 150 -45.29 36.45 2.25
CA ASN A 150 -44.59 37.63 1.73
C ASN A 150 -44.92 37.87 0.24
N LYS A 151 -44.92 36.82 -0.58
CA LYS A 151 -45.38 36.88 -1.98
C LYS A 151 -46.83 37.35 -2.08
N ALA A 152 -47.73 36.83 -1.24
CA ALA A 152 -49.13 37.25 -1.23
C ALA A 152 -49.30 38.73 -0.82
N ILE A 153 -48.49 39.22 0.11
CA ILE A 153 -48.45 40.63 0.52
C ILE A 153 -47.95 41.51 -0.64
N GLN A 154 -46.88 41.11 -1.33
CA GLN A 154 -46.37 41.82 -2.51
C GLN A 154 -47.40 41.88 -3.62
N ASN A 155 -48.00 40.74 -3.99
CA ASN A 155 -49.09 40.69 -4.98
C ASN A 155 -50.25 41.62 -4.59
N ARG A 156 -50.58 41.72 -3.30
CA ARG A 156 -51.61 42.66 -2.82
C ARG A 156 -51.19 44.12 -3.02
N TYR A 157 -49.94 44.47 -2.74
CA TYR A 157 -49.45 45.83 -2.97
C TYR A 157 -49.49 46.20 -4.46
N GLU A 158 -49.04 45.30 -5.33
CA GLU A 158 -49.10 45.49 -6.79
C GLU A 158 -50.54 45.69 -7.28
N MET A 159 -51.50 44.90 -6.78
CA MET A 159 -52.91 45.09 -7.11
C MET A 159 -53.45 46.43 -6.61
N ILE A 160 -53.04 46.89 -5.42
CA ILE A 160 -53.46 48.19 -4.88
C ILE A 160 -52.85 49.32 -5.71
N GLU A 161 -51.58 49.23 -6.07
CA GLU A 161 -50.91 50.22 -6.92
C GLU A 161 -51.55 50.28 -8.29
N ALA A 162 -51.78 49.14 -8.95
CA ALA A 162 -52.50 49.08 -10.22
C ALA A 162 -53.92 49.66 -10.12
N ALA A 163 -54.66 49.37 -9.04
CA ALA A 163 -55.98 49.94 -8.81
C ALA A 163 -55.92 51.45 -8.55
N ALA A 164 -54.93 51.94 -7.80
CA ALA A 164 -54.73 53.35 -7.50
C ALA A 164 -54.29 54.13 -8.74
N GLU A 165 -53.44 53.55 -9.58
CA GLU A 165 -53.06 54.10 -10.88
C GLU A 165 -54.24 54.11 -11.84
N ALA A 166 -55.03 53.04 -11.91
CA ALA A 166 -56.25 53.01 -12.70
C ALA A 166 -57.27 54.04 -12.21
N GLU A 167 -57.41 54.25 -10.90
CA GLU A 167 -58.24 55.32 -10.35
C GLU A 167 -57.67 56.70 -10.68
N ARG A 168 -56.35 56.90 -10.56
CA ARG A 168 -55.70 58.17 -10.94
C ARG A 168 -55.88 58.46 -12.42
N GLN A 169 -55.69 57.47 -13.28
CA GLN A 169 -55.93 57.54 -14.72
C GLN A 169 -57.41 57.81 -15.01
N SER A 170 -58.33 57.16 -14.29
CA SER A 170 -59.78 57.43 -14.38
C SER A 170 -60.14 58.84 -13.93
N GLN A 171 -59.53 59.37 -12.86
CA GLN A 171 -59.72 60.74 -12.39
C GLN A 171 -59.12 61.76 -13.37
N HIS A 172 -57.92 61.50 -13.91
CA HIS A 172 -57.33 62.34 -14.96
C HIS A 172 -58.18 62.32 -16.23
N MET A 173 -58.69 61.16 -16.64
CA MET A 173 -59.63 61.03 -17.76
C MET A 173 -60.95 61.74 -17.45
N GLY A 174 -61.46 61.65 -16.23
CA GLY A 174 -62.65 62.36 -15.76
C GLY A 174 -62.48 63.88 -15.75
N ARG A 175 -61.31 64.39 -15.34
CA ARG A 175 -60.96 65.81 -15.44
C ARG A 175 -60.84 66.27 -16.89
N ALA A 176 -60.21 65.48 -17.76
CA ALA A 176 -60.14 65.78 -19.18
C ALA A 176 -61.53 65.80 -19.84
N ILE A 177 -62.44 64.89 -19.43
CA ILE A 177 -63.83 64.90 -19.88
C ILE A 177 -64.58 66.13 -19.36
N ALA A 178 -64.39 66.50 -18.09
CA ALA A 178 -65.01 67.69 -17.50
C ALA A 178 -64.52 68.98 -18.16
N GLU A 179 -63.21 69.14 -18.37
CA GLU A 179 -62.63 70.27 -19.11
C GLU A 179 -63.18 70.35 -20.54
N ARG A 180 -63.32 69.21 -21.23
CA ARG A 180 -63.92 69.19 -22.58
C ARG A 180 -65.42 69.51 -22.56
N MET A 181 -66.14 69.15 -21.51
CA MET A 181 -67.54 69.50 -21.34
C MET A 181 -67.70 70.98 -21.02
N ASP A 182 -66.86 71.53 -20.14
CA ASP A 182 -66.81 72.95 -19.83
C ASP A 182 -66.39 73.76 -21.06
N GLU A 183 -65.41 73.29 -21.83
CA GLU A 183 -65.03 73.88 -23.13
C GLU A 183 -66.18 73.82 -24.13
N MET A 184 -66.96 72.73 -24.17
CA MET A 184 -68.15 72.64 -25.04
C MET A 184 -69.29 73.56 -24.57
N VAL A 185 -69.47 73.71 -23.25
CA VAL A 185 -70.45 74.65 -22.68
C VAL A 185 -70.02 76.09 -22.90
N GLU A 186 -68.73 76.39 -22.77
CA GLU A 186 -68.14 77.68 -23.05
C GLU A 186 -68.16 77.99 -24.54
N ALA A 187 -67.88 77.03 -25.42
CA ALA A 187 -68.05 77.16 -26.87
C ALA A 187 -69.53 77.35 -27.25
N ARG A 188 -70.47 76.70 -26.56
CA ARG A 188 -71.91 76.90 -26.77
C ARG A 188 -72.40 78.25 -26.22
N ALA A 189 -71.85 78.71 -25.10
CA ALA A 189 -72.09 80.06 -24.57
C ALA A 189 -71.49 81.12 -25.49
N ALA A 190 -70.29 80.84 -26.02
CA ALA A 190 -69.62 81.65 -27.03
C ALA A 190 -70.46 81.69 -28.31
N GLU A 191 -70.98 80.55 -28.82
CA GLU A 191 -71.94 80.53 -29.93
C GLU A 191 -73.19 81.37 -29.64
N MET A 192 -73.73 81.30 -28.42
CA MET A 192 -74.87 82.14 -28.01
C MET A 192 -74.52 83.64 -27.96
N THR A 193 -73.25 84.00 -27.79
CA THR A 193 -72.74 85.38 -27.92
C THR A 193 -72.24 85.73 -29.33
N ILE A 194 -71.93 84.74 -30.17
CA ILE A 194 -71.44 84.89 -31.55
C ILE A 194 -72.60 84.97 -32.54
N ASP A 195 -73.80 84.51 -32.17
CA ASP A 195 -75.05 84.82 -32.88
C ASP A 195 -75.38 86.34 -32.87
N GLU A 196 -74.72 87.14 -32.02
CA GLU A 196 -74.79 88.61 -32.01
C GLU A 196 -73.53 89.30 -32.59
N ALA A 197 -72.53 88.56 -33.12
CA ALA A 197 -71.31 89.11 -33.73
C ALA A 197 -70.81 88.27 -34.92
N SER A 198 -71.66 88.22 -35.95
CA SER A 198 -71.43 88.04 -37.39
C SER A 198 -70.03 87.65 -37.94
N VAL A 199 -70.03 86.65 -38.85
CA VAL A 199 -69.56 86.76 -40.25
C VAL A 199 -68.04 87.01 -40.50
N ILE A 200 -67.40 85.96 -41.07
CA ILE A 200 -66.28 85.95 -42.06
C ILE A 200 -64.80 85.72 -41.61
N ASP A 201 -64.27 84.64 -42.21
CA ASP A 201 -62.92 84.25 -42.71
C ASP A 201 -61.70 83.92 -41.82
N SER A 202 -61.38 82.62 -41.84
CA SER A 202 -60.26 81.94 -42.53
C SER A 202 -58.80 82.44 -42.48
N THR A 203 -57.96 81.49 -42.00
CA THR A 203 -56.61 81.05 -42.47
C THR A 203 -55.40 82.00 -42.37
N GLU A 204 -54.38 81.64 -41.57
CA GLU A 204 -53.13 80.94 -41.97
C GLU A 204 -52.08 80.84 -40.82
N ALA A 205 -51.48 79.64 -40.69
CA ALA A 205 -50.05 79.30 -40.57
C ALA A 205 -49.13 79.63 -39.35
N VAL A 206 -48.31 78.60 -39.03
CA VAL A 206 -46.84 78.57 -38.73
C VAL A 206 -46.38 78.12 -37.31
N SER A 207 -45.50 77.08 -37.30
CA SER A 207 -44.40 76.70 -36.36
C SER A 207 -44.71 76.43 -34.89
N THR A 208 -44.00 75.62 -34.09
CA THR A 208 -42.80 74.75 -34.11
C THR A 208 -42.91 73.98 -32.77
N GLU A 209 -42.50 72.73 -32.58
CA GLU A 209 -41.17 72.33 -32.10
C GLU A 209 -41.35 70.93 -31.48
N SER A 210 -40.41 70.00 -31.68
CA SER A 210 -39.98 68.99 -30.69
C SER A 210 -39.09 67.91 -31.33
N THR A 211 -37.85 67.88 -30.84
CA THR A 211 -37.17 66.68 -30.35
C THR A 211 -36.86 65.55 -31.33
N SER A 212 -35.60 65.49 -31.77
CA SER A 212 -34.78 64.27 -31.64
C SER A 212 -33.34 64.61 -31.97
N THR A 213 -32.46 64.56 -30.97
CA THR A 213 -31.02 64.37 -31.20
C THR A 213 -30.75 62.98 -30.67
N ASP A 214 -30.68 62.05 -31.61
CA ASP A 214 -30.27 60.68 -31.41
C ASP A 214 -28.81 60.55 -31.82
N GLU A 215 -28.07 59.86 -30.96
CA GLU A 215 -26.91 59.00 -31.21
C GLU A 215 -25.67 59.53 -31.94
N SER A 216 -24.55 59.48 -31.22
CA SER A 216 -23.26 59.02 -31.77
C SER A 216 -22.25 58.75 -30.64
N GLU A 217 -22.26 57.55 -30.06
CA GLU A 217 -21.11 56.97 -29.34
C GLU A 217 -21.09 55.43 -29.49
N ASP A 218 -20.88 54.95 -30.71
CA ASP A 218 -20.53 53.55 -30.99
C ASP A 218 -19.09 53.52 -31.52
N ASP A 219 -18.11 53.29 -30.65
CA ASP A 219 -16.80 52.72 -31.06
C ASP A 219 -15.85 52.31 -29.92
N GLU A 220 -16.31 52.23 -28.66
CA GLU A 220 -15.42 51.92 -27.53
C GLU A 220 -15.44 50.41 -27.16
N TRP A 221 -14.27 49.79 -27.11
CA TRP A 221 -14.11 48.39 -26.68
C TRP A 221 -14.38 48.28 -25.18
N ASN A 222 -15.18 47.30 -24.77
CA ASN A 222 -15.56 47.13 -23.37
C ASN A 222 -15.01 45.82 -22.79
N TRP A 223 -14.68 45.81 -21.49
CA TRP A 223 -14.30 44.58 -20.77
C TRP A 223 -14.57 44.75 -19.27
N SER A 224 -14.66 43.63 -18.54
CA SER A 224 -14.74 43.66 -17.08
C SER A 224 -13.35 43.84 -16.47
N GLU A 225 -13.10 45.02 -15.90
CA GLU A 225 -11.82 45.41 -15.30
C GLU A 225 -11.28 44.39 -14.27
N ASN A 226 -12.15 43.90 -13.39
CA ASN A 226 -11.75 42.90 -12.38
C ASN A 226 -11.25 41.59 -12.98
N VAL A 227 -11.79 41.20 -14.13
CA VAL A 227 -11.39 39.96 -14.81
C VAL A 227 -10.11 40.19 -15.58
N LEU A 228 -9.94 41.36 -16.20
CA LEU A 228 -8.70 41.74 -16.86
C LEU A 228 -7.53 41.72 -15.87
N VAL A 229 -7.65 42.43 -14.74
CA VAL A 229 -6.64 42.47 -13.67
C VAL A 229 -6.39 41.06 -13.12
N GLY A 230 -7.45 40.31 -12.83
CA GLY A 230 -7.31 38.96 -12.29
C GLY A 230 -6.66 37.96 -13.24
N VAL A 231 -6.76 38.16 -14.56
CA VAL A 231 -6.08 37.35 -15.57
C VAL A 231 -4.62 37.79 -15.73
N MET A 232 -4.36 39.10 -15.77
CA MET A 232 -3.00 39.64 -15.85
C MET A 232 -2.15 39.24 -14.63
N ASP A 233 -2.70 39.32 -13.42
CA ASP A 233 -2.01 38.94 -12.18
C ASP A 233 -1.69 37.44 -12.13
N LYS A 234 -2.61 36.59 -12.62
CA LYS A 234 -2.40 35.13 -12.67
C LYS A 234 -1.32 34.74 -13.68
N ASN A 235 -1.22 35.48 -14.78
CA ASN A 235 -0.32 35.17 -15.89
C ASN A 235 0.96 36.03 -15.88
N GLY A 236 1.15 36.89 -14.88
CA GLY A 236 2.37 37.69 -14.70
C GLY A 236 2.55 38.81 -15.74
N ILE A 237 1.46 39.25 -16.39
CA ILE A 237 1.51 40.22 -17.49
C ILE A 237 1.63 41.63 -16.93
N LYS A 238 2.71 42.34 -17.28
CA LYS A 238 3.00 43.70 -16.78
C LYS A 238 2.52 44.81 -17.71
N ASP A 239 2.50 44.55 -19.02
CA ASP A 239 2.06 45.53 -20.01
C ASP A 239 0.56 45.35 -20.31
N ARG A 240 -0.23 46.19 -19.64
CA ARG A 240 -1.70 46.18 -19.76
C ARG A 240 -2.16 46.53 -21.17
N ASP A 241 -1.59 47.56 -21.76
CA ASP A 241 -2.11 48.13 -23.00
C ASP A 241 -1.73 47.24 -24.19
N ALA A 242 -0.50 46.70 -24.19
CA ALA A 242 -0.09 45.68 -25.16
C ALA A 242 -0.95 44.41 -25.07
N PHE A 243 -1.29 43.98 -23.85
CA PHE A 243 -2.15 42.82 -23.64
C PHE A 243 -3.59 43.05 -24.12
N ILE A 244 -4.18 44.22 -23.87
CA ILE A 244 -5.53 44.56 -24.34
C ILE A 244 -5.57 44.59 -25.88
N GLU A 245 -4.56 45.15 -26.54
CA GLU A 245 -4.49 45.14 -28.01
C GLU A 245 -4.37 43.72 -28.57
N PHE A 246 -3.56 42.86 -27.94
CA PHE A 246 -3.45 41.45 -28.32
C PHE A 246 -4.78 40.71 -28.11
N ALA A 247 -5.48 40.98 -27.00
CA ALA A 247 -6.74 40.33 -26.67
C ALA A 247 -7.90 40.71 -27.62
N LYS A 248 -7.86 41.87 -28.30
CA LYS A 248 -8.86 42.25 -29.31
C LYS A 248 -8.97 41.23 -30.46
N ALA A 249 -7.89 40.50 -30.75
CA ALA A 249 -7.91 39.45 -31.78
C ALA A 249 -8.62 38.16 -31.32
N TYR A 250 -8.89 38.02 -30.02
CA TYR A 250 -9.54 36.87 -29.40
C TYR A 250 -11.04 37.08 -29.12
N ASP A 251 -11.62 38.18 -29.63
CA ASP A 251 -13.07 38.38 -29.68
C ASP A 251 -13.68 37.45 -30.76
N ILE A 252 -14.15 36.29 -30.32
CA ILE A 252 -14.67 35.25 -31.22
C ILE A 252 -16.11 35.55 -31.63
N ASP A 253 -16.88 36.22 -30.76
CA ASP A 253 -18.30 36.50 -31.01
C ASP A 253 -18.55 37.87 -31.66
N GLY A 254 -17.51 38.70 -31.80
CA GLY A 254 -17.50 39.94 -32.57
C GLY A 254 -18.31 41.07 -31.95
N ASN A 255 -18.61 40.97 -30.64
CA ASN A 255 -19.41 41.96 -29.92
C ASN A 255 -18.58 43.09 -29.31
N ARG A 256 -17.25 43.11 -29.54
CA ARG A 256 -16.30 44.11 -29.02
C ARG A 256 -16.28 44.16 -27.49
N TYR A 257 -16.69 43.08 -26.83
CA TYR A 257 -16.64 42.90 -25.39
C TYR A 257 -15.78 41.68 -25.04
N LEU A 258 -14.63 41.91 -24.41
CA LEU A 258 -13.70 40.83 -24.07
C LEU A 258 -14.17 40.08 -22.83
N LYS A 259 -14.57 38.81 -23.01
CA LYS A 259 -15.00 37.94 -21.90
C LYS A 259 -13.80 37.35 -21.18
N GLY A 260 -14.00 36.93 -19.93
CA GLY A 260 -12.95 36.32 -19.11
C GLY A 260 -12.32 35.06 -19.72
N SER A 261 -13.08 34.27 -20.48
CA SER A 261 -12.55 33.11 -21.21
C SER A 261 -11.63 33.52 -22.36
N GLU A 262 -11.95 34.61 -23.06
CA GLU A 262 -11.17 35.13 -24.19
C GLU A 262 -9.90 35.81 -23.68
N LEU A 263 -10.01 36.61 -22.60
CA LEU A 263 -8.87 37.19 -21.90
C LEU A 263 -7.94 36.10 -21.35
N ALA A 264 -8.47 35.03 -20.77
CA ALA A 264 -7.64 33.94 -20.26
C ALA A 264 -6.91 33.18 -21.37
N ALA A 265 -7.56 32.94 -22.52
CA ALA A 265 -6.91 32.33 -23.68
C ALA A 265 -5.82 33.24 -24.24
N ALA A 266 -6.13 34.52 -24.44
CA ALA A 266 -5.16 35.52 -24.89
C ALA A 266 -3.96 35.64 -23.95
N ALA A 267 -4.18 35.56 -22.63
CA ALA A 267 -3.12 35.69 -21.62
C ALA A 267 -2.13 34.51 -21.61
N VAL A 268 -2.58 33.32 -21.98
CA VAL A 268 -1.69 32.15 -22.10
C VAL A 268 -0.77 32.33 -23.31
N ASP A 269 -1.34 32.74 -24.44
CA ASP A 269 -0.58 32.92 -25.68
C ASP A 269 0.35 34.14 -25.59
N PHE A 270 -0.09 35.24 -24.96
CA PHE A 270 0.73 36.43 -24.73
C PHE A 270 1.92 36.15 -23.81
N ALA A 271 1.70 35.42 -22.70
CA ALA A 271 2.79 35.04 -21.79
C ALA A 271 3.79 34.07 -22.45
N ALA A 272 3.33 33.20 -23.36
CA ALA A 272 4.20 32.32 -24.14
C ALA A 272 5.06 33.10 -25.16
N GLN A 273 4.59 34.26 -25.63
CA GLN A 273 5.31 35.13 -26.54
C GLN A 273 6.37 35.98 -25.82
N ASP A 274 6.07 36.51 -24.63
CA ASP A 274 7.03 37.23 -23.76
C ASP A 274 8.15 36.32 -23.23
N GLY A 275 7.86 35.03 -22.98
CA GLY A 275 8.85 34.05 -22.51
C GLY A 275 9.92 33.65 -23.53
N ALA A 276 9.83 34.10 -24.79
CA ALA A 276 10.80 33.79 -25.84
C ALA A 276 11.85 34.89 -26.07
N GLU A 277 11.73 36.06 -25.42
CA GLU A 277 12.64 37.20 -25.62
C GLU A 277 13.59 37.49 -24.44
N GLU A 278 13.56 36.72 -23.33
CA GLU A 278 14.48 36.86 -22.17
C GLU A 278 15.55 35.75 -22.04
N GLU A 279 16.04 35.19 -23.15
CA GLU A 279 17.26 34.35 -23.18
C GLU A 279 18.51 35.23 -23.42
N ALA A 280 18.81 36.20 -22.55
CA ALA A 280 20.06 36.98 -22.59
C ALA A 280 20.36 37.86 -21.35
N ASP A 281 20.54 37.29 -20.15
CA ASP A 281 21.53 37.78 -19.16
C ASP A 281 21.57 36.80 -17.96
N SER A 282 22.60 35.95 -17.82
CA SER A 282 23.72 36.15 -16.88
C SER A 282 23.26 36.61 -15.49
N THR A 283 23.47 35.90 -14.37
CA THR A 283 24.71 35.27 -13.87
C THR A 283 24.38 34.53 -12.55
N GLU A 284 24.93 33.31 -12.36
CA GLU A 284 25.52 32.68 -11.13
C GLU A 284 25.26 33.31 -9.72
N GLU A 285 24.96 32.62 -8.59
CA GLU A 285 25.53 31.38 -8.00
C GLU A 285 24.59 30.72 -6.91
N THR A 286 24.40 29.38 -7.00
CA THR A 286 24.51 28.22 -6.02
C THR A 286 24.28 28.34 -4.47
N PRO A 287 24.19 27.21 -3.68
CA PRO A 287 23.57 25.86 -3.86
C PRO A 287 22.90 25.25 -2.57
N GLU A 288 22.33 24.03 -2.67
CA GLU A 288 22.35 22.84 -1.73
C GLU A 288 21.07 21.98 -1.91
N GLU A 289 21.14 20.89 -2.70
CA GLU A 289 21.24 19.45 -2.32
C GLU A 289 19.96 18.84 -1.67
N GLU A 290 19.17 18.04 -2.41
CA GLU A 290 19.25 16.57 -2.63
C GLU A 290 18.89 15.78 -1.34
N ALA A 291 17.70 15.18 -1.23
CA ALA A 291 17.37 13.82 -1.67
C ALA A 291 18.28 12.72 -1.08
N ASP A 292 17.73 11.80 -0.29
CA ASP A 292 18.13 10.39 -0.42
C ASP A 292 17.04 9.45 0.09
N SER A 293 16.95 8.34 -0.63
CA SER A 293 16.00 7.24 -0.57
C SER A 293 16.85 6.00 -0.73
N THR A 294 16.98 5.13 0.27
CA THR A 294 17.52 3.79 0.03
C THR A 294 17.01 2.74 1.01
N GLU A 295 16.41 1.72 0.39
CA GLU A 295 16.25 0.32 0.77
C GLU A 295 17.60 -0.32 1.16
N GLU A 296 17.60 -1.30 2.07
CA GLU A 296 18.32 -2.60 1.98
C GLU A 296 18.24 -3.38 3.33
N THR A 297 17.95 -4.67 3.22
CA THR A 297 18.31 -5.78 4.13
C THR A 297 19.07 -6.78 3.26
N PRO A 298 19.96 -7.69 3.74
CA PRO A 298 20.06 -8.26 5.10
C PRO A 298 21.50 -8.49 5.62
N GLU A 299 21.69 -8.83 6.91
CA GLU A 299 22.88 -9.61 7.31
C GLU A 299 22.67 -10.40 8.62
N GLU A 300 22.87 -11.71 8.53
CA GLU A 300 23.06 -12.62 9.67
C GLU A 300 24.46 -12.41 10.27
N THR A 301 24.57 -12.50 11.59
CA THR A 301 25.86 -12.71 12.25
C THR A 301 25.76 -13.84 13.27
N ASP A 302 26.37 -14.97 12.90
CA ASP A 302 26.79 -16.05 13.77
C ASP A 302 28.33 -15.95 13.87
N PRO A 303 28.93 -15.89 15.06
CA PRO A 303 30.35 -16.20 15.20
C PRO A 303 30.53 -17.35 16.20
N GLU A 304 31.00 -18.51 15.73
CA GLU A 304 32.17 -19.22 16.27
C GLU A 304 32.35 -20.61 15.61
N SER A 305 33.22 -20.68 14.59
CA SER A 305 34.01 -21.89 14.29
C SER A 305 35.21 -21.50 13.43
N SER A 306 36.37 -21.38 14.07
CA SER A 306 37.67 -21.39 13.38
C SER A 306 38.40 -22.64 13.82
N SER A 307 38.60 -23.56 12.88
CA SER A 307 39.54 -24.67 13.01
C SER A 307 40.86 -24.32 12.31
N GLY A 308 41.98 -24.48 13.01
CA GLY A 308 43.15 -25.13 12.40
C GLY A 308 44.53 -24.45 12.52
N TRP A 309 45.45 -25.23 13.12
CA TRP A 309 46.90 -25.39 12.85
C TRP A 309 47.96 -24.69 13.74
N SER A 310 48.54 -25.52 14.62
CA SER A 310 49.97 -25.77 14.90
C SER A 310 50.93 -24.61 15.19
N ASP A 311 51.43 -24.52 16.43
CA ASP A 311 52.81 -24.88 16.80
C ASP A 311 53.15 -24.50 18.26
N GLY A 312 53.79 -25.43 18.99
CA GLY A 312 54.90 -25.10 19.89
C GLY A 312 54.64 -24.80 21.38
N GLN A 313 55.12 -25.73 22.22
CA GLN A 313 55.66 -25.57 23.59
C GLN A 313 54.74 -25.60 24.83
N ASP A 314 54.77 -26.77 25.52
CA ASP A 314 55.00 -26.91 26.97
C ASP A 314 56.13 -25.98 27.47
N PRO A 315 56.15 -25.48 28.74
CA PRO A 315 56.14 -26.32 29.96
C PRO A 315 55.49 -25.68 31.22
N TRP A 316 55.67 -26.33 32.39
CA TRP A 316 55.41 -25.95 33.80
C TRP A 316 54.16 -26.60 34.42
N GLU A 317 54.27 -27.75 35.12
CA GLU A 317 54.73 -27.95 36.51
C GLU A 317 54.01 -27.11 37.58
N GLY A 318 53.31 -27.80 38.49
CA GLY A 318 53.31 -27.47 39.92
C GLY A 318 51.96 -27.12 40.57
N GLN A 319 51.24 -28.13 41.07
CA GLN A 319 50.85 -28.36 42.49
C GLN A 319 49.66 -29.32 42.61
#